data_AF-A0A8T3YPZ9-F1
#
_entry.id   AF-A0A8T3YPZ9-F1
#
_cell.length_a   1.000
_cell.length_b   1.000
_cell.length_c   1.000
_cell.angle_alpha   90.00
_cell.angle_beta   90.00
_cell.angle_gamma   90.00
#
_symmetry.space_group_name_H-M   'P 1'
#
loop_
_entity.id
_entity.type
_entity.pdbx_description
1 polymer ?
#
loop_
_entity_poly.entity_id
_entity_poly.type
_entity_poly.pdbx_seq_one_letter_code
_entity_poly.pdbx_strand_id
1 'polypeptide(L)'
;MDITLKEVQRLQAEFDEIYREHDIQTDKVRHITRELGKLLGKLSSYCEHHELGARHEQHVLAKEIIPDLLLYSTQLSNLIGTDLGQCYFRRIEELKG
;
A
#
# COMPACT_ATOMS: atom_id res chain seq x y z
N MET A 1 12.23 14.98 -12.06
CA MET A 1 11.24 15.52 -11.12
C MET A 1 11.11 14.48 -10.04
N ASP A 2 11.52 14.81 -8.82
CA ASP A 2 11.45 13.87 -7.71
C ASP A 2 10.00 13.81 -7.22
N ILE A 3 9.43 12.60 -7.18
CA ILE A 3 8.05 12.38 -6.73
C ILE A 3 8.05 12.23 -5.21
N THR A 4 7.32 13.09 -4.51
CA THR A 4 7.15 13.05 -3.05
C THR A 4 5.99 12.17 -2.63
N LEU A 5 6.01 11.62 -1.41
CA LEU A 5 4.89 10.85 -0.87
C LEU A 5 3.58 11.65 -0.84
N LYS A 6 3.65 12.96 -0.62
CA LYS A 6 2.49 13.85 -0.64
C LYS A 6 1.87 13.95 -2.04
N GLU A 7 2.71 13.99 -3.08
CA GLU A 7 2.24 13.97 -4.47
C GLU A 7 1.64 12.62 -4.83
N VAL A 8 2.25 11.50 -4.42
CA VAL A 8 1.66 10.16 -4.61
C VAL A 8 0.30 10.06 -3.93
N GLN A 9 0.20 10.53 -2.69
CA GLN A 9 -1.04 10.51 -1.94
C GLN A 9 -2.14 11.35 -2.61
N ARG A 10 -1.78 12.53 -3.15
CA ARG A 10 -2.70 13.37 -3.94
C ARG A 10 -3.15 12.66 -5.23
N LEU A 11 -2.23 12.07 -5.98
CA LEU A 11 -2.54 11.33 -7.20
C LEU A 11 -3.49 10.16 -6.92
N GLN A 12 -3.31 9.47 -5.79
CA GLN A 12 -4.22 8.40 -5.38
C GLN A 12 -5.62 8.94 -5.08
N ALA A 13 -5.74 10.08 -4.39
CA ALA A 13 -7.03 10.70 -4.11
C ALA A 13 -7.77 11.08 -5.41
N GLU A 14 -7.04 11.62 -6.38
CA GLU A 14 -7.58 11.96 -7.71
C GLU A 14 -8.04 10.72 -8.47
N PHE A 15 -7.25 9.64 -8.43
CA PHE A 15 -7.64 8.37 -9.00
C PHE A 15 -8.90 7.81 -8.33
N ASP A 16 -8.95 7.78 -7.00
CA ASP A 16 -10.10 7.25 -6.25
C ASP A 16 -11.39 8.04 -6.50
N GLU A 17 -11.30 9.35 -6.76
CA GLU A 17 -12.46 10.20 -7.09
C GLU A 17 -13.12 9.78 -8.41
N ILE A 18 -12.32 9.43 -9.42
CA ILE A 18 -12.81 8.99 -10.73
C ILE A 18 -13.63 7.70 -10.62
N TYR A 19 -13.30 6.85 -9.65
CA TYR A 19 -13.95 5.56 -9.42
C TYR A 19 -14.85 5.54 -8.19
N ARG A 20 -15.30 6.72 -7.72
CA ARG A 20 -16.16 6.89 -6.53
C ARG A 20 -17.63 6.52 -6.79
N GLU A 21 -17.89 5.46 -7.55
CA GLU A 21 -19.23 4.91 -7.71
C GLU A 21 -19.63 4.20 -6.39
N HIS A 22 -20.38 4.91 -5.54
CA HIS A 22 -21.26 4.38 -4.49
C HIS A 22 -20.70 3.74 -3.21
N ASP A 23 -19.44 3.92 -2.83
CA ASP A 23 -18.90 3.26 -1.63
C ASP A 23 -19.03 4.12 -0.36
N ILE A 24 -19.80 3.65 0.63
CA ILE A 24 -19.81 4.20 1.99
C ILE A 24 -18.41 3.97 2.58
N GLN A 25 -17.85 4.92 3.34
CA GLN A 25 -16.48 4.84 3.88
C GLN A 25 -16.15 3.50 4.56
N THR A 26 -17.11 2.87 5.24
CA THR A 26 -16.97 1.55 5.87
C THR A 26 -16.74 0.41 4.87
N ASP A 27 -17.36 0.49 3.69
CA ASP A 27 -17.18 -0.50 2.62
C ASP A 27 -15.77 -0.39 2.02
N LYS A 28 -15.22 0.83 1.94
CA LYS A 28 -13.84 1.06 1.48
C LYS A 28 -12.79 0.47 2.43
N VAL A 29 -12.95 0.62 3.75
CA VAL A 29 -12.03 -0.03 4.73
C VAL A 29 -12.08 -1.54 4.56
N ARG A 30 -13.28 -2.13 4.47
CA ARG A 30 -13.43 -3.58 4.26
C ARG A 30 -12.79 -4.04 2.95
N HIS A 31 -12.97 -3.27 1.88
CA HIS A 31 -12.35 -3.52 0.58
C HIS A 31 -10.82 -3.53 0.70
N ILE A 32 -10.23 -2.48 1.27
CA ILE A 32 -8.78 -2.38 1.44
C ILE A 32 -8.25 -3.55 2.29
N THR A 33 -8.91 -3.88 3.40
CA THR A 33 -8.55 -5.04 4.25
C THR A 33 -8.55 -6.35 3.45
N ARG A 34 -9.54 -6.56 2.58
CA ARG A 34 -9.61 -7.75 1.73
C ARG A 34 -8.42 -7.81 0.77
N GLU A 35 -8.07 -6.71 0.12
CA GLU A 35 -6.94 -6.67 -0.81
C GLU A 35 -5.59 -6.84 -0.09
N LEU A 36 -5.42 -6.26 1.09
CA LEU A 36 -4.26 -6.51 1.95
C LEU A 36 -4.12 -7.99 2.33
N GLY A 37 -5.24 -8.69 2.55
CA GLY A 37 -5.23 -10.15 2.79
C GLY A 37 -4.71 -10.95 1.58
N LYS A 38 -5.08 -10.57 0.36
CA LYS A 38 -4.54 -11.19 -0.86
C LYS A 38 -3.04 -10.89 -1.03
N LEU A 39 -2.66 -9.66 -0.72
CA LEU A 39 -1.27 -9.20 -0.77
C LEU A 39 -0.37 -9.98 0.21
N LEU A 40 -0.88 -10.24 1.42
CA LEU A 40 -0.21 -11.12 2.38
C LEU A 40 -0.03 -12.53 1.82
N GLY A 41 -1.05 -13.09 1.16
CA GLY A 41 -0.95 -14.39 0.49
C GLY A 41 0.16 -14.41 -0.58
N LYS A 42 0.24 -13.38 -1.44
CA LYS A 42 1.31 -13.24 -2.43
C LYS A 42 2.69 -13.18 -1.76
N LEU A 43 2.82 -12.42 -0.67
CA LEU A 43 4.07 -12.30 0.07
C LEU A 43 4.48 -13.64 0.71
N SER A 44 3.54 -14.36 1.33
CA SER A 44 3.79 -15.69 1.88
C SER A 44 4.27 -16.65 0.80
N SER A 45 3.60 -16.70 -0.36
CA SER A 45 4.06 -17.51 -1.49
C SER A 45 5.45 -17.11 -1.97
N TYR A 46 5.76 -15.82 -2.04
CA TYR A 46 7.11 -15.37 -2.39
C TYR A 46 8.16 -15.91 -1.40
N CYS A 47 7.89 -15.82 -0.09
CA CYS A 47 8.79 -16.33 0.95
C CYS A 47 9.00 -17.84 0.84
N GLU A 48 7.92 -18.62 0.72
CA GLU A 48 7.99 -20.08 0.58
C GLU A 48 8.84 -20.50 -0.63
N HIS A 49 8.62 -19.88 -1.80
CA HIS A 49 9.41 -20.19 -2.99
C HIS A 49 10.89 -19.83 -2.82
N HIS A 50 11.17 -18.70 -2.16
CA HIS A 50 12.54 -18.28 -1.88
C HIS A 50 13.25 -19.25 -0.92
N GLU A 51 12.57 -19.70 0.14
CA GLU A 51 13.09 -20.68 1.11
C GLU A 51 13.38 -22.05 0.46
N LEU A 52 12.56 -22.47 -0.51
CA LEU A 52 12.75 -23.70 -1.27
C LEU A 52 13.88 -23.60 -2.34
N GLY A 53 14.60 -22.47 -2.39
CA GLY A 53 15.70 -22.25 -3.32
C GLY A 53 15.24 -22.04 -4.77
N ALA A 54 13.95 -21.83 -5.01
CA ALA A 54 13.48 -21.39 -6.31
C ALA A 54 14.04 -19.99 -6.55
N ARG A 55 14.57 -19.74 -7.75
CA ARG A 55 14.84 -18.37 -8.22
C ARG A 55 13.50 -17.67 -8.47
N HIS A 56 12.78 -17.35 -7.40
CA HIS A 56 11.63 -16.49 -7.53
C HIS A 56 12.14 -15.09 -7.81
N GLU A 57 11.67 -14.57 -8.93
CA GLU A 57 12.15 -13.34 -9.50
C GLU A 57 11.71 -12.19 -8.60
N GLN A 58 12.68 -11.45 -8.05
CA GLN A 58 12.48 -10.22 -7.27
C GLN A 58 11.53 -9.20 -7.93
N HIS A 59 11.22 -9.38 -9.22
CA HIS A 59 10.19 -8.64 -9.94
C HIS A 59 8.80 -8.70 -9.29
N VAL A 60 8.40 -9.80 -8.61
CA VAL A 60 7.08 -9.88 -7.95
C VAL A 60 7.01 -8.86 -6.82
N LEU A 61 8.08 -8.76 -6.01
CA LEU A 61 8.18 -7.74 -4.97
C LEU A 61 8.15 -6.33 -5.58
N ALA A 62 8.98 -6.09 -6.59
CA ALA A 62 9.19 -4.75 -7.14
C ALA A 62 8.01 -4.24 -7.99
N LYS A 63 7.30 -5.12 -8.70
CA LYS A 63 6.24 -4.74 -9.66
C LYS A 63 4.84 -4.91 -9.11
N GLU A 64 4.65 -5.77 -8.12
CA GLU A 64 3.33 -6.04 -7.56
C GLU A 64 3.26 -5.67 -6.08
N ILE A 65 4.06 -6.33 -5.24
CA ILE A 65 3.83 -6.25 -3.79
C ILE A 65 4.12 -4.85 -3.23
N ILE A 66 5.27 -4.26 -3.55
CA ILE A 66 5.65 -2.94 -3.04
C ILE A 66 4.69 -1.84 -3.56
N PRO A 67 4.38 -1.77 -4.87
CA PRO A 67 3.38 -0.82 -5.38
C PRO A 67 2.00 -0.98 -4.73
N ASP A 68 1.51 -2.22 -4.57
CA ASP A 68 0.19 -2.48 -3.95
C ASP A 68 0.17 -2.06 -2.47
N LEU A 69 1.26 -2.28 -1.73
CA LEU A 69 1.37 -1.77 -0.34
C LEU A 69 1.27 -0.24 -0.29
N LEU A 70 1.91 0.46 -1.24
CA LEU A 70 1.84 1.92 -1.32
C LEU A 70 0.44 2.40 -1.73
N LEU A 71 -0.20 1.71 -2.68
CA LEU A 71 -1.58 1.97 -3.10
C LEU A 71 -2.55 1.88 -1.90
N TYR A 72 -2.55 0.77 -1.17
CA TYR A 72 -3.50 0.59 -0.08
C TYR A 72 -3.20 1.47 1.13
N SER A 73 -1.92 1.75 1.43
CA SER A 73 -1.57 2.70 2.49
C SER A 73 -1.99 4.13 2.16
N THR A 74 -1.81 4.58 0.91
CA THR A 74 -2.28 5.91 0.47
C THR A 74 -3.80 6.03 0.48
N GLN A 75 -4.53 5.00 0.05
CA GLN A 75 -6.00 4.95 0.14
C GLN A 75 -6.48 5.07 1.59
N LEU A 76 -5.86 4.34 2.54
CA LEU A 76 -6.20 4.44 3.97
C LEU A 76 -5.87 5.82 4.54
N SER A 77 -4.69 6.36 4.24
CA SER A 77 -4.30 7.69 4.69
C SER A 77 -5.25 8.77 4.19
N ASN A 78 -5.69 8.69 2.94
CA ASN A 78 -6.70 9.60 2.36
C ASN A 78 -8.06 9.45 3.04
N LEU A 79 -8.50 8.21 3.30
CA LEU A 79 -9.77 7.95 3.97
C LEU A 79 -9.83 8.51 5.39
N ILE A 80 -8.72 8.43 6.12
CA ILE A 80 -8.60 8.92 7.52
C ILE A 80 -8.22 10.41 7.57
N GLY A 81 -7.76 10.99 6.46
CA GLY A 81 -7.34 12.39 6.39
C GLY A 81 -5.98 12.66 7.04
N THR A 82 -5.02 11.75 6.87
CA THR A 82 -3.66 11.86 7.45
C THR A 82 -2.59 12.03 6.37
N ASP A 83 -1.52 12.77 6.68
CA ASP A 83 -0.33 12.86 5.82
C ASP A 83 0.54 11.60 5.99
N LEU A 84 0.60 10.77 4.94
CA LEU A 84 1.30 9.49 4.97
C LEU A 84 2.81 9.66 5.22
N GLY A 85 3.42 10.70 4.62
CA GLY A 85 4.84 10.99 4.78
C GLY A 85 5.20 11.33 6.22
N GLN A 86 4.38 12.17 6.88
CA GLN A 86 4.55 12.48 8.30
C GLN A 86 4.30 11.26 9.19
N CYS A 87 3.30 10.44 8.88
CA CYS A 87 3.04 9.20 9.62
C CYS A 87 4.24 8.25 9.55
N TYR A 88 4.81 8.05 8.36
CA TYR A 88 6.01 7.24 8.16
C TYR A 88 7.22 7.83 8.91
N PHE A 89 7.46 9.14 8.78
CA PHE A 89 8.58 9.80 9.45
C PHE A 89 8.51 9.64 10.97
N ARG A 90 7.35 9.92 11.58
CA ARG A 90 7.14 9.71 13.03
C ARG A 90 7.45 8.27 13.44
N ARG A 91 6.95 7.30 12.67
CA ARG A 91 7.16 5.88 12.97
C ARG A 91 8.63 5.47 12.93
N ILE A 92 9.40 6.01 11.99
CA ILE A 92 10.84 5.73 11.90
C ILE A 92 11.59 6.35 13.08
N GLU A 93 11.26 7.58 13.47
CA GLU A 93 11.88 8.22 14.63
C GLU A 93 11.57 7.47 15.93
N GLU A 94 10.34 6.98 16.10
CA GLU A 94 9.97 6.10 17.22
C GLU A 94 10.77 4.80 17.29
N LEU A 95 11.11 4.19 16.14
CA LEU A 95 11.86 2.94 16.08
C LEU A 95 13.37 3.12 16.26
N LYS A 96 13.87 4.36 16.08
CA LYS A 96 15.27 4.71 16.31
C LYS A 96 15.55 5.10 17.77
N GLY A 97 14.54 5.59 18.49
CA GLY A 97 14.57 5.90 19.92
C GLY A 97 14.21 4.71 20.80
#